data_AF-A0A496U0L6-F1
#
_entry.id   AF-A0A496U0L6-F1
#
_cell.length_a   1.000
_cell.length_b   1.000
_cell.length_c   1.000
_cell.angle_alpha   90.00
_cell.angle_beta   90.00
_cell.angle_gamma   90.00
#
_symmetry.space_group_name_H-M   'P 1'
#
loop_
_entity.id
_entity.type
_entity.pdbx_description
1 polymer ?
#
loop_
_entity_poly.entity_id
_entity_poly.type
_entity_poly.pdbx_seq_one_letter_code
_entity_poly.pdbx_strand_id
1 'polypeptide(L)'
;MNENILVTIESKYHRQQFDDWLAGGKIEYKGKTYYWSAQNSNYGFGWEVEPITEEDWSNLTEDEYHKIMKIVEKHLYDHKIEYSIGYSGFN
;
A
#
# COMPACT_ATOMS: atom_id res chain seq x y z
N MET A 1 17.77 7.75 -12.61
CA MET A 1 16.62 8.49 -12.07
C MET A 1 16.24 7.79 -10.78
N ASN A 2 16.22 8.49 -9.65
CA ASN A 2 15.76 7.88 -8.39
C ASN A 2 14.24 7.76 -8.49
N GLU A 3 13.75 6.53 -8.64
CA GLU A 3 12.33 6.26 -8.54
C GLU A 3 11.97 6.27 -7.05
N ASN A 4 11.33 7.34 -6.61
CA ASN A 4 10.80 7.44 -5.25
C ASN A 4 9.36 6.92 -5.24
N ILE A 5 9.07 6.02 -4.30
CA ILE A 5 7.70 5.61 -3.97
C ILE A 5 7.35 6.30 -2.66
N LEU A 6 6.27 7.07 -2.67
CA LEU A 6 5.68 7.66 -1.47
C LEU A 6 4.39 6.91 -1.14
N VAL A 7 4.31 6.36 0.07
CA VAL A 7 3.12 5.65 0.57
C VAL A 7 2.51 6.45 1.71
N THR A 8 1.22 6.75 1.61
CA THR A 8 0.43 7.45 2.64
C THR A 8 -0.69 6.54 3.12
N ILE A 9 -0.79 6.34 4.43
CA ILE A 9 -1.94 5.66 5.07
C ILE A 9 -2.90 6.74 5.58
N GLU A 10 -4.00 6.95 4.88
CA GLU A 10 -4.96 8.02 5.20
C GLU A 10 -6.00 7.58 6.23
N SER A 11 -6.28 6.28 6.32
CA SER A 11 -7.21 5.73 7.29
C SER A 11 -6.71 4.41 7.86
N LYS A 12 -6.87 4.23 9.17
CA LYS A 12 -6.78 2.95 9.87
C LYS A 12 -7.87 2.92 10.93
N TYR A 13 -8.87 2.05 10.78
CA TYR A 13 -9.95 1.91 11.77
C TYR A 13 -10.31 0.45 12.02
N HIS A 14 -10.66 0.14 13.26
CA HIS A 14 -11.08 -1.19 13.69
C HIS A 14 -12.60 -1.29 13.66
N ARG A 15 -13.13 -2.26 12.91
CA ARG A 15 -14.55 -2.60 12.88
C ARG A 15 -14.84 -3.64 13.96
N GLN A 16 -15.12 -3.15 15.18
CA GLN A 16 -15.41 -4.01 16.34
C GLN A 16 -16.49 -5.07 16.10
N GLN A 17 -17.49 -4.79 15.25
CA GLN A 17 -18.57 -5.74 14.94
C GLN A 17 -18.09 -7.00 14.22
N PHE A 18 -17.02 -6.90 13.44
CA PHE A 18 -16.45 -8.00 12.66
C PHE A 18 -15.06 -8.41 13.15
N ASP A 19 -14.53 -7.69 14.14
CA ASP A 19 -13.16 -7.80 14.64
C ASP A 19 -12.09 -7.63 13.55
N ASP A 20 -12.40 -6.83 12.52
CA ASP A 20 -11.54 -6.61 11.37
C ASP A 20 -10.86 -5.25 11.46
N TRP A 21 -9.60 -5.20 11.02
CA TRP A 21 -8.91 -3.94 10.79
C TRP A 21 -9.03 -3.53 9.33
N LEU A 22 -9.32 -2.26 9.10
CA LEU A 22 -9.31 -1.67 7.77
C LEU A 22 -8.29 -0.56 7.69
N ALA A 23 -7.64 -0.49 6.55
CA ALA A 23 -6.75 0.59 6.21
C ALA A 23 -6.97 1.01 4.76
N GLY A 24 -6.50 2.20 4.44
CA GLY A 24 -6.46 2.65 3.06
C GLY A 24 -5.69 3.95 2.95
N GLY A 25 -5.37 4.30 1.71
CA GLY A 25 -4.71 5.55 1.40
C GLY A 25 -4.27 5.58 -0.04
N LYS A 26 -3.14 6.25 -0.28
CA LYS A 26 -2.63 6.53 -1.61
C LYS A 26 -1.14 6.23 -1.74
N ILE A 27 -0.72 5.97 -2.97
CA ILE A 27 0.67 5.80 -3.37
C ILE A 27 0.96 6.81 -4.48
N GLU A 28 2.06 7.55 -4.36
CA GLU A 28 2.56 8.42 -5.41
C GLU A 28 3.83 7.77 -6.02
N TYR A 29 3.74 7.40 -7.30
CA TYR A 29 4.81 6.74 -8.04
C TYR A 29 4.79 7.13 -9.51
N LYS A 30 5.97 7.43 -10.09
CA LYS A 30 6.12 7.87 -11.49
C LYS A 30 5.19 9.03 -11.90
N GLY A 31 4.90 9.94 -10.96
CA GLY A 31 4.02 11.10 -11.19
C GLY A 31 2.53 10.75 -11.27
N LYS A 32 2.15 9.50 -10.94
CA LYS A 32 0.76 9.07 -10.79
C LYS A 32 0.43 8.82 -9.33
N THR A 33 -0.84 8.99 -8.99
CA THR A 33 -1.41 8.60 -7.71
C THR A 33 -2.18 7.29 -7.91
N TYR A 34 -2.13 6.41 -6.92
CA TYR A 34 -2.84 5.14 -6.90
C TYR A 34 -3.52 4.95 -5.55
N TYR A 35 -4.82 4.63 -5.54
CA TYR A 35 -5.57 4.41 -4.30
C TYR A 35 -5.68 2.93 -3.94
N TRP A 36 -5.51 2.61 -2.66
CA TRP A 36 -5.51 1.24 -2.14
C TRP A 36 -6.29 1.16 -0.82
N SER A 37 -6.89 0.01 -0.59
CA SER A 37 -7.50 -0.41 0.67
C SER A 37 -6.84 -1.68 1.15
N ALA A 38 -6.89 -1.94 2.45
CA ALA A 38 -6.51 -3.22 3.01
C ALA A 38 -7.48 -3.63 4.10
N GLN A 39 -7.72 -4.94 4.19
CA GLN A 39 -8.44 -5.56 5.30
C GLN A 39 -7.55 -6.58 5.98
N ASN A 40 -7.59 -6.64 7.30
CA ASN A 40 -6.99 -7.72 8.06
C ASN A 40 -8.07 -8.33 8.92
N SER A 41 -8.54 -9.49 8.46
CA SER A 41 -9.54 -10.26 9.15
C SER A 41 -8.87 -11.12 10.23
N ASN A 42 -9.53 -11.26 11.38
CA ASN A 42 -8.99 -12.01 12.52
C ASN A 42 -8.87 -13.53 12.27
N TYR A 43 -9.06 -13.99 11.02
CA TYR A 43 -8.89 -15.38 10.59
C TYR A 43 -7.42 -15.78 10.36
N GLY A 44 -6.46 -14.88 10.62
CA GLY A 44 -5.03 -15.21 10.65
C GLY A 44 -4.32 -15.16 9.29
N PHE A 45 -4.95 -14.58 8.27
CA PHE A 45 -4.38 -14.46 6.92
C PHE A 45 -3.53 -13.19 6.71
N GLY A 46 -3.58 -12.23 7.63
CA GLY A 46 -2.83 -10.98 7.55
C GLY A 46 -3.59 -9.88 6.79
N TRP A 47 -2.87 -8.87 6.31
CA TRP A 47 -3.45 -7.78 5.53
C TRP A 47 -3.63 -8.20 4.06
N GLU A 48 -4.88 -8.24 3.62
CA GLU A 48 -5.27 -8.34 2.21
C GLU A 48 -5.34 -6.92 1.63
N VAL A 49 -4.34 -6.54 0.83
CA VAL A 49 -4.24 -5.21 0.21
C VAL A 49 -4.78 -5.28 -1.22
N GLU A 50 -5.67 -4.36 -1.57
CA GLU A 50 -6.36 -4.31 -2.86
C GLU A 50 -6.46 -2.86 -3.40
N PRO A 51 -6.45 -2.67 -4.72
CA PRO A 51 -6.71 -1.37 -5.35
C PRO A 51 -8.20 -0.96 -5.28
N ILE A 52 -8.51 0.33 -5.04
CA ILE A 52 -9.90 0.86 -4.89
C ILE A 52 -10.51 1.39 -6.22
N THR A 53 -10.42 0.63 -7.32
CA THR A 53 -11.10 0.87 -8.63
C THR A 53 -10.53 1.93 -9.62
N GLU A 54 -10.89 1.73 -10.90
CA GLU A 54 -10.68 2.45 -12.21
C GLU A 54 -9.39 3.21 -12.55
N GLU A 55 -8.48 3.49 -11.63
CA GLU A 55 -7.14 3.93 -12.04
C GLU A 55 -6.38 2.75 -12.63
N ASP A 56 -5.78 2.96 -13.79
CA ASP A 56 -5.19 1.89 -14.57
C ASP A 56 -3.85 1.46 -13.96
N TRP A 57 -3.91 0.71 -12.85
CA TRP A 57 -2.76 0.01 -12.26
C TRP A 57 -2.09 -0.92 -13.30
N SER A 58 -2.73 -1.18 -14.46
CA SER A 58 -2.13 -1.85 -15.62
C SER A 58 -0.89 -1.14 -16.19
N ASN A 59 -0.70 0.15 -15.88
CA ASN A 59 0.51 0.86 -16.26
C ASN A 59 1.73 0.47 -15.41
N LEU A 60 1.53 -0.28 -14.34
CA LEU A 60 2.59 -0.85 -13.53
C LEU A 60 2.93 -2.23 -14.07
N THR A 61 4.21 -2.56 -14.09
CA THR A 61 4.61 -3.96 -14.30
C THR A 61 4.17 -4.81 -13.11
N GLU A 62 4.05 -6.12 -13.32
CA GLU A 62 3.77 -7.07 -12.24
C GLU A 62 4.79 -6.94 -11.08
N ASP A 63 6.07 -6.71 -11.40
CA ASP A 63 7.12 -6.48 -10.42
C ASP A 63 6.92 -5.19 -9.62
N GLU A 64 6.54 -4.09 -10.28
CA GLU A 64 6.25 -2.81 -9.63
C GLU A 64 5.03 -2.94 -8.71
N TYR A 65 3.97 -3.57 -9.20
CA TYR A 65 2.77 -3.86 -8.44
C TYR A 65 3.11 -4.66 -7.17
N HIS A 66 3.77 -5.82 -7.32
CA HIS A 66 4.12 -6.67 -6.19
C HIS A 66 5.03 -5.96 -5.18
N LYS A 67 5.97 -5.13 -5.67
CA LYS A 67 6.86 -4.35 -4.81
C LYS A 67 6.10 -3.30 -4.01
N ILE A 68 5.18 -2.57 -4.64
CA ILE A 68 4.35 -1.56 -3.99
C ILE A 68 3.48 -2.22 -2.91
N MET A 69 2.83 -3.36 -3.22
CA MET A 69 2.00 -4.10 -2.27
C MET A 69 2.80 -4.56 -1.04
N LYS A 70 3.99 -5.11 -1.24
CA LYS A 70 4.89 -5.50 -0.14
C LYS A 70 5.29 -4.32 0.74
N ILE A 71 5.48 -3.13 0.16
CA ILE A 71 5.80 -1.92 0.93
C ILE A 71 4.60 -1.53 1.79
N VAL A 72 3.40 -1.49 1.23
CA VAL A 72 2.15 -1.16 1.95
C VAL A 72 1.95 -2.15 3.12
N GLU A 73 2.00 -3.44 2.84
CA GLU A 73 1.84 -4.50 3.84
C GLU A 73 2.82 -4.35 5.01
N LYS A 74 4.11 -4.15 4.71
CA LYS A 74 5.14 -3.92 5.73
C LYS A 74 4.79 -2.72 6.64
N HIS A 75 4.30 -1.62 6.06
CA HIS A 75 4.00 -0.41 6.83
C HIS A 75 2.72 -0.54 7.68
N LEU A 76 1.77 -1.36 7.22
CA LEU A 76 0.58 -1.71 8.00
C LEU A 76 0.95 -2.50 9.27
N TYR A 77 1.93 -3.41 9.19
CA TYR A 77 2.50 -4.13 10.33
C TYR A 77 3.37 -3.25 11.22
N ASP A 78 4.18 -2.34 10.65
CA ASP A 78 5.03 -1.41 11.40
C ASP A 78 4.24 -0.27 12.08
N HIS A 79 2.92 -0.16 11.85
CA HIS A 79 2.05 0.92 12.33
C HIS A 79 2.53 2.33 11.93
N LYS A 80 3.16 2.48 10.77
CA LYS A 80 3.65 3.78 10.26
C LYS A 80 2.62 4.43 9.34
N ILE A 81 2.45 5.75 9.44
CA ILE A 81 1.42 6.51 8.72
C ILE A 81 1.94 7.07 7.38
N GLU A 82 3.24 7.37 7.27
CA GLU A 82 3.88 7.90 6.05
C GLU A 82 5.28 7.31 5.85
N TYR A 83 5.68 7.06 4.58
CA TYR A 83 7.04 6.60 4.26
C TYR A 83 7.49 6.88 2.82
N SER A 84 8.79 7.20 2.67
CA SER A 84 9.46 7.44 1.39
C SER A 84 10.63 6.47 1.18
N ILE A 85 10.65 5.74 0.06
CA ILE A 85 11.83 4.95 -0.35
C ILE A 85 12.55 5.66 -1.48
N GLY A 86 13.83 5.99 -1.27
CA GLY A 86 14.72 6.44 -2.33
C GLY A 86 15.57 5.30 -2.88
N TYR A 87 15.50 5.06 -4.19
CA TYR A 87 16.42 4.16 -4.87
C TYR A 87 17.58 4.94 -5.48
N SER A 88 18.78 4.77 -4.93
CA SER A 88 20.04 4.99 -5.65
C SER A 88 20.47 3.65 -6.27
N GLY A 89 20.41 3.55 -7.59
CA GLY A 89 20.82 2.33 -8.31
C GLY A 89 22.24 1.92 -7.92
N PHE A 90 22.43 0.64 -7.60
CA PHE A 90 23.76 0.05 -7.51
C PHE A 90 24.36 0.05 -8.93
N ASN A 91 25.48 0.76 -9.09
CA ASN A 91 26.40 0.63 -10.23
C ASN A 91 27.09 -0.73 -10.21
#